data_AF-A0A8X8WT80-F1
#
_entry.id   AF-A0A8X8WT80-F1
#
_cell.length_a   1.000
_cell.length_b   1.000
_cell.length_c   1.000
_cell.angle_alpha   90.00
_cell.angle_beta   90.00
_cell.angle_gamma   90.00
#
_symmetry.space_group_name_H-M   'P 1'
#
loop_
_entity.id
_entity.type
_entity.pdbx_description
1 polymer ?
#
loop_
_entity_poly.entity_id
_entity_poly.type
_entity_poly.pdbx_seq_one_letter_code
_entity_poly.pdbx_strand_id
1 'polypeptide(L)'
;MKESDMSLRTSKIQIKIPSCCDDAVLVKNLYLSIDPFILGLMKNQELDSASFTLDSMNKSAFALMKVDLLKNKFGFDEAFNYKEEQDYNAALKRYFPDGIDIYFDNVGGKMLEAVLNNMRLNGRVALCGMISQYNSLEQPEGVHNLINAIVKWVRMEGFFTSDHYHLYPKFLEMVVLLIKEEKITYVEDIAEGIGSALGALFSLYSGRNVGKLLVVVARE
;
A
#
# COMPACT_ATOMS: atom_id res chain seq x y z
N MET A 1 3.77 -11.18 16.06
CA MET A 1 2.32 -10.93 16.21
C MET A 1 1.56 -12.24 16.28
N LYS A 2 0.66 -12.35 17.25
CA LYS A 2 -0.33 -13.44 17.37
C LYS A 2 -1.75 -12.85 17.28
N GLU A 3 -2.74 -13.66 16.95
CA GLU A 3 -4.15 -13.23 16.88
C GLU A 3 -4.64 -12.56 18.18
N SER A 4 -4.06 -12.96 19.32
CA SER A 4 -4.30 -12.34 20.63
C SER A 4 -3.90 -10.86 20.75
N ASP A 5 -3.07 -10.35 19.84
CA ASP A 5 -2.59 -8.96 19.84
C ASP A 5 -3.62 -8.00 19.21
N MET A 6 -4.56 -8.54 18.42
CA MET A 6 -5.73 -7.80 17.96
C MET A 6 -6.81 -7.79 19.06
N SER A 7 -7.29 -6.60 19.45
CA SER A 7 -8.44 -6.51 20.34
C SER A 7 -9.73 -6.77 19.58
N LEU A 8 -10.05 -8.05 19.34
CA LEU A 8 -11.36 -8.43 18.80
C LEU A 8 -12.39 -8.46 19.94
N ARG A 9 -13.36 -7.54 19.89
CA ARG A 9 -14.53 -7.57 20.77
C ARG A 9 -15.75 -7.98 19.97
N THR A 10 -16.13 -9.25 20.09
CA THR A 10 -17.39 -9.73 19.49
C THR A 10 -18.51 -9.52 20.49
N SER A 11 -19.55 -8.78 20.09
CA SER A 11 -20.78 -8.65 20.88
C SER A 11 -21.98 -8.74 19.94
N LYS A 12 -23.07 -9.36 20.43
CA LYS A 12 -24.37 -9.30 19.74
C LYS A 12 -25.03 -7.99 20.14
N ILE A 13 -25.04 -7.03 19.22
CA ILE A 13 -25.71 -5.74 19.42
C ILE A 13 -27.06 -5.81 18.70
N GLN A 14 -28.16 -5.57 19.42
CA GLN A 14 -29.42 -5.24 18.75
C GLN A 14 -29.33 -3.81 18.28
N ILE A 15 -29.09 -3.61 16.98
CA ILE A 15 -29.03 -2.27 16.43
C ILE A 15 -30.47 -1.81 16.21
N LYS A 16 -30.92 -0.85 17.02
CA LYS A 16 -32.20 -0.17 16.85
C LYS A 16 -31.91 1.25 16.38
N ILE A 17 -32.60 1.69 15.33
CA ILE A 17 -32.60 3.10 14.95
C ILE A 17 -33.23 3.87 16.12
N PRO A 18 -32.54 4.87 16.71
CA PRO A 18 -33.11 5.67 17.78
C PRO A 18 -34.40 6.34 17.29
N SER A 19 -35.51 6.15 18.00
CA SER A 19 -36.83 6.65 17.63
C SER A 19 -36.95 8.18 17.63
N CYS A 20 -35.91 8.89 18.07
CA CYS A 20 -35.82 10.34 18.11
C CYS A 20 -35.15 10.97 16.87
N CYS A 21 -34.64 10.15 15.95
CA CYS A 21 -33.89 10.61 14.78
C CYS A 21 -34.58 10.12 13.51
N ASP A 22 -35.32 11.00 12.83
CA ASP A 22 -35.99 10.69 11.55
C ASP A 22 -34.99 10.37 10.41
N ASP A 23 -33.71 10.78 10.56
CA ASP A 23 -32.66 10.64 9.53
C ASP A 23 -31.54 9.64 9.88
N ALA A 24 -31.78 8.72 10.82
CA ALA A 24 -30.76 7.76 11.24
C ALA A 24 -30.58 6.60 10.23
N VAL A 25 -29.35 6.41 9.76
CA VAL A 25 -28.99 5.34 8.81
C VAL A 25 -28.22 4.22 9.52
N LEU A 26 -28.64 2.98 9.28
CA LEU A 26 -27.87 1.81 9.68
C LEU A 26 -26.89 1.43 8.57
N VAL A 27 -25.59 1.46 8.88
CA VAL A 27 -24.53 1.07 7.95
C VAL A 27 -24.08 -0.36 8.25
N LYS A 28 -24.20 -1.26 7.27
CA LYS A 28 -23.62 -2.62 7.32
C LYS A 28 -22.25 -2.59 6.63
N ASN A 29 -21.18 -2.81 7.38
CA ASN A 29 -19.85 -2.97 6.79
C ASN A 29 -19.70 -4.40 6.27
N LEU A 30 -19.61 -4.55 4.95
CA LEU A 30 -19.44 -5.84 4.28
C LEU A 30 -17.97 -6.24 4.19
N TYR A 31 -17.08 -5.26 4.03
CA TYR A 31 -15.66 -5.46 3.85
C TYR A 31 -14.87 -4.63 4.85
N LEU A 32 -13.74 -5.17 5.28
CA LEU A 32 -12.71 -4.47 6.03
C LEU A 32 -11.49 -4.30 5.13
N SER A 33 -11.08 -3.06 4.91
CA SER A 33 -9.83 -2.73 4.22
C SER A 33 -8.62 -3.09 5.09
N ILE A 34 -7.61 -3.76 4.52
CA ILE A 34 -6.37 -4.05 5.23
C ILE A 34 -5.27 -3.11 4.75
N ASP A 35 -4.76 -2.28 5.66
CA ASP A 35 -3.78 -1.22 5.40
C ASP A 35 -2.66 -1.22 6.44
N PRO A 36 -1.45 -0.73 6.11
CA PRO A 36 -0.33 -0.69 7.06
C PRO A 36 -0.65 0.06 8.35
N PHE A 37 -1.52 1.07 8.29
CA PHE A 37 -1.95 1.86 9.44
C PHE A 37 -2.62 1.02 10.53
N ILE A 38 -3.18 -0.15 10.20
CA ILE A 38 -3.82 -1.05 11.18
C ILE A 38 -2.82 -1.48 12.27
N LEU A 39 -1.52 -1.57 11.98
CA LEU A 39 -0.50 -1.84 13.02
C LEU A 39 -0.53 -0.83 14.16
N GLY A 40 -0.76 0.45 13.85
CA GLY A 40 -0.85 1.52 14.85
C GLY A 40 -2.02 1.36 15.82
N LEU A 41 -3.01 0.53 15.46
CA LEU A 41 -4.21 0.25 16.26
C LEU A 41 -4.06 -1.03 17.11
N MET A 42 -2.97 -1.79 16.95
CA MET A 42 -2.73 -3.03 17.69
C MET A 42 -2.05 -2.75 19.04
N LYS A 43 -2.34 -3.60 20.04
CA LYS A 43 -1.78 -3.45 21.40
C LYS A 43 -0.29 -3.78 21.49
N ASN A 44 0.20 -4.63 20.59
CA ASN A 44 1.60 -4.99 20.45
C ASN A 44 1.99 -4.85 18.96
N GLN A 45 3.11 -4.20 18.70
CA GLN A 45 3.57 -3.84 17.35
C GLN A 45 4.73 -4.74 16.85
N GLU A 46 5.17 -5.72 17.64
CA GLU A 46 6.27 -6.61 17.25
C GLU A 46 5.83 -7.73 16.28
N LEU A 47 6.38 -7.67 15.05
CA LEU A 47 6.19 -8.67 14.01
C LEU A 47 7.12 -9.88 14.22
N ASP A 48 6.71 -10.86 15.02
CA ASP A 48 7.38 -12.16 15.05
C ASP A 48 7.31 -12.86 13.67
N SER A 49 8.41 -12.79 12.92
CA SER A 49 8.55 -13.37 11.58
C SER A 49 8.73 -14.89 11.57
N ALA A 50 8.93 -15.52 12.74
CA ALA A 50 9.31 -16.92 12.84
C ALA A 50 8.14 -17.91 12.69
N SER A 51 6.88 -17.46 12.77
CA SER A 51 5.72 -18.37 12.87
C SER A 51 5.15 -18.85 11.53
N PHE A 52 5.59 -18.32 10.39
CA PHE A 52 5.04 -18.65 9.07
C PHE A 52 6.15 -18.69 8.00
N THR A 53 7.06 -19.64 8.13
CA THR A 53 8.06 -19.94 7.10
C THR A 53 7.38 -20.59 5.89
N LEU A 54 7.48 -19.93 4.75
CA LEU A 54 7.06 -20.46 3.44
C LEU A 54 8.22 -20.26 2.45
N ASP A 55 8.39 -21.27 1.62
CA ASP A 55 9.58 -21.49 0.80
C ASP A 55 9.85 -20.36 -0.21
N SER A 56 11.13 -20.12 -0.49
CA SER A 56 11.64 -19.04 -1.34
C SER A 56 11.03 -19.03 -2.76
N MET A 57 10.70 -20.21 -3.30
CA MET A 57 10.11 -20.40 -4.63
C MET A 57 8.76 -19.68 -4.81
N ASN A 58 7.92 -19.64 -3.77
CA ASN A 58 6.60 -19.00 -3.89
C ASN A 58 6.69 -17.46 -3.97
N LYS A 59 7.76 -16.84 -3.46
CA LYS A 59 7.92 -15.38 -3.46
C LYS A 59 8.22 -14.79 -4.83
N SER A 60 8.96 -15.49 -5.70
CA SER A 60 9.27 -15.03 -7.06
C SER A 60 8.03 -15.10 -7.97
N ALA A 61 7.22 -16.16 -7.86
CA ALA A 61 5.98 -16.30 -8.63
C ALA A 61 5.01 -15.12 -8.42
N PHE A 62 4.73 -14.73 -7.17
CA PHE A 62 3.86 -13.58 -6.88
C PHE A 62 4.44 -12.25 -7.42
N ALA A 63 5.76 -12.10 -7.42
CA ALA A 63 6.39 -10.89 -7.92
C ALA A 63 6.28 -10.79 -9.45
N LEU A 64 6.50 -11.91 -10.17
CA LEU A 64 6.31 -11.98 -11.61
C LEU A 64 4.84 -11.71 -12.01
N MET A 65 3.88 -12.27 -11.28
CA MET A 65 2.46 -11.98 -11.48
C MET A 65 2.13 -10.49 -11.32
N LYS A 66 2.78 -9.80 -10.38
CA LYS A 66 2.58 -8.35 -10.19
C LYS A 66 3.16 -7.53 -11.34
N VAL A 67 4.34 -7.90 -11.84
CA VAL A 67 4.94 -7.25 -13.02
C VAL A 67 4.02 -7.43 -14.24
N ASP A 68 3.50 -8.64 -14.45
CA ASP A 68 2.55 -8.93 -15.52
C ASP A 68 1.26 -8.09 -15.40
N LEU A 69 0.68 -8.02 -14.21
CA LEU A 69 -0.51 -7.20 -13.94
C LEU A 69 -0.27 -5.72 -14.22
N LEU A 70 0.90 -5.18 -13.85
CA LEU A 70 1.27 -3.78 -14.12
C LEU A 70 1.22 -3.49 -15.62
N LYS A 71 1.83 -4.33 -16.44
CA LYS A 71 1.90 -4.11 -17.89
C LYS A 71 0.57 -4.43 -18.58
N ASN A 72 -0.01 -5.58 -18.31
CA ASN A 72 -1.13 -6.11 -19.09
C ASN A 72 -2.50 -5.63 -18.61
N LYS A 73 -2.69 -5.42 -17.30
CA LYS A 73 -3.98 -4.99 -16.74
C LYS A 73 -4.03 -3.51 -16.43
N PHE A 74 -2.95 -2.96 -15.87
CA PHE A 74 -2.92 -1.55 -15.46
C PHE A 74 -2.33 -0.62 -16.53
N GLY A 75 -1.76 -1.15 -17.61
CA GLY A 75 -1.29 -0.37 -18.75
C GLY A 75 -0.04 0.45 -18.47
N PHE A 76 0.81 0.03 -17.52
CA PHE A 76 2.13 0.63 -17.34
C PHE A 76 3.02 0.29 -18.54
N ASP A 77 3.77 1.28 -19.03
CA ASP A 77 4.72 1.08 -20.13
C ASP A 77 5.73 -0.02 -19.77
N GLU A 78 6.32 0.09 -18.57
CA GLU A 78 7.32 -0.85 -18.09
C GLU A 78 7.17 -1.13 -16.59
N ALA A 79 7.62 -2.32 -16.18
CA ALA A 79 7.64 -2.77 -14.80
C ALA A 79 8.77 -3.79 -14.59
N PHE A 80 9.30 -3.85 -13.37
CA PHE A 80 10.36 -4.81 -13.03
C PHE A 80 10.19 -5.36 -11.61
N ASN A 81 10.72 -6.56 -11.40
CA ASN A 81 10.75 -7.19 -10.08
C ASN A 81 12.00 -6.74 -9.31
N TYR A 82 11.84 -5.77 -8.42
CA TYR A 82 12.96 -5.25 -7.62
C TYR A 82 13.66 -6.29 -6.75
N LYS A 83 13.05 -7.45 -6.46
CA LYS A 83 13.69 -8.53 -5.68
C LYS A 83 14.71 -9.32 -6.49
N GLU A 84 14.67 -9.24 -7.81
CA GLU A 84 15.60 -9.91 -8.73
C GLU A 84 16.71 -8.95 -9.21
N GLU A 85 16.58 -7.65 -8.90
CA GLU A 85 17.60 -6.65 -9.23
C GLU A 85 18.67 -6.58 -8.15
N GLN A 86 19.93 -6.77 -8.56
CA GLN A 86 21.09 -6.57 -7.68
C GLN A 86 21.47 -5.09 -7.55
N ASP A 87 21.19 -4.29 -8.56
CA ASP A 87 21.46 -2.84 -8.58
C ASP A 87 20.24 -2.07 -9.08
N TYR A 88 19.58 -1.37 -8.15
CA TYR A 88 18.41 -0.55 -8.45
C TYR A 88 18.75 0.66 -9.34
N ASN A 89 19.97 1.19 -9.29
CA ASN A 89 20.36 2.29 -10.18
C ASN A 89 20.43 1.81 -11.62
N ALA A 90 21.07 0.66 -11.85
CA ALA A 90 21.11 0.05 -13.18
C ALA A 90 19.70 -0.27 -13.67
N ALA A 91 18.86 -0.87 -12.81
CA ALA A 91 17.47 -1.17 -13.14
C ALA A 91 16.70 0.08 -13.59
N LEU A 92 16.72 1.15 -12.79
CA LEU A 92 16.02 2.40 -13.12
C LEU A 92 16.55 3.03 -14.41
N LYS A 93 17.86 3.04 -14.66
CA LYS A 93 18.43 3.58 -15.92
C LYS A 93 17.99 2.83 -17.16
N ARG A 94 17.70 1.52 -17.07
CA ARG A 94 17.20 0.74 -18.23
C ARG A 94 15.83 1.26 -18.69
N TYR A 95 14.98 1.69 -17.75
CA TYR A 95 13.62 2.16 -18.03
C TYR A 95 13.53 3.69 -18.16
N PHE A 96 14.43 4.42 -17.51
CA PHE A 96 14.49 5.88 -17.48
C PHE A 96 15.88 6.38 -17.92
N PRO A 97 16.27 6.19 -19.19
CA PRO A 97 17.59 6.60 -19.67
C PRO A 97 17.85 8.11 -19.50
N ASP A 98 16.79 8.92 -19.58
CA ASP A 98 16.84 10.38 -19.40
C ASP A 98 16.48 10.84 -17.97
N GLY A 99 16.31 9.90 -17.05
CA GLY A 99 15.96 10.12 -15.65
C GLY A 99 14.46 10.25 -15.36
N ILE A 100 14.14 10.48 -14.08
CA ILE A 100 12.78 10.45 -13.53
C ILE A 100 12.30 11.86 -13.16
N ASP A 101 11.16 12.29 -13.69
CA ASP A 101 10.56 13.60 -13.36
C ASP A 101 9.68 13.57 -12.10
N ILE A 102 8.99 12.45 -11.86
CA ILE A 102 8.06 12.28 -10.74
C ILE A 102 8.28 10.88 -10.14
N TYR A 103 8.45 10.83 -8.82
CA TYR A 103 8.43 9.60 -8.06
C TYR A 103 7.32 9.64 -7.01
N PHE A 104 6.44 8.64 -7.05
CA PHE A 104 5.41 8.45 -6.02
C PHE A 104 5.93 7.39 -5.05
N ASP A 105 6.40 7.82 -3.89
CA ASP A 105 7.08 6.94 -2.94
C ASP A 105 6.11 6.29 -1.96
N ASN A 106 6.03 4.97 -2.05
CA ASN A 106 5.28 4.11 -1.13
C ASN A 106 6.21 3.20 -0.29
N VAL A 107 7.52 3.22 -0.56
CA VAL A 107 8.47 2.19 -0.11
C VAL A 107 9.60 2.76 0.73
N GLY A 108 10.25 3.84 0.30
CA GLY A 108 11.44 4.39 0.94
C GLY A 108 12.71 3.53 0.75
N GLY A 109 13.66 3.69 1.68
CA GLY A 109 14.90 2.89 1.75
C GLY A 109 15.77 2.95 0.49
N LYS A 110 16.42 1.83 0.16
CA LYS A 110 17.32 1.70 -1.01
C LYS A 110 16.67 2.09 -2.35
N MET A 111 15.36 1.90 -2.50
CA MET A 111 14.67 2.31 -3.74
C MET A 111 14.64 3.84 -3.86
N LEU A 112 14.30 4.55 -2.77
CA LEU A 112 14.33 6.01 -2.76
C LEU A 112 15.74 6.55 -3.04
N GLU A 113 16.78 5.94 -2.46
CA GLU A 113 18.18 6.31 -2.77
C GLU A 113 18.48 6.14 -4.26
N ALA A 114 18.14 4.99 -4.85
CA ALA A 114 18.36 4.75 -6.27
C ALA A 114 17.57 5.72 -7.15
N VAL A 115 16.33 6.06 -6.76
CA VAL A 115 15.54 7.07 -7.47
C VAL A 115 16.20 8.44 -7.41
N LEU A 116 16.65 8.91 -6.24
CA LEU A 116 17.33 10.22 -6.10
C LEU A 116 18.56 10.33 -7.02
N ASN A 117 19.32 9.25 -7.20
CA ASN A 117 20.42 9.18 -8.16
C ASN A 117 19.97 9.32 -9.61
N ASN A 118 18.73 8.94 -9.94
CA ASN A 118 18.18 8.95 -11.30
C ASN A 118 17.12 10.04 -11.56
N MET A 119 16.81 10.89 -10.57
CA MET A 119 15.92 12.04 -10.78
C MET A 119 16.47 13.01 -11.84
N ARG A 120 15.56 13.69 -12.55
CA ARG A 120 15.83 14.82 -13.43
C ARG A 120 15.91 16.13 -12.64
N LEU A 121 16.44 17.17 -13.29
CA LEU A 121 16.38 18.54 -12.77
C LEU A 121 14.91 18.95 -12.55
N ASN A 122 14.60 19.59 -11.42
CA ASN A 122 13.25 19.96 -10.99
C ASN A 122 12.31 18.78 -10.76
N GLY A 123 12.87 17.59 -10.49
CA GLY A 123 12.10 16.41 -10.18
C GLY A 123 11.22 16.56 -8.93
N ARG A 124 10.18 15.73 -8.81
CA ARG A 124 9.25 15.75 -7.66
C ARG A 124 9.14 14.37 -7.04
N VAL A 125 9.16 14.31 -5.71
CA VAL A 125 8.91 13.09 -4.93
C VAL A 125 7.71 13.33 -4.03
N ALA A 126 6.62 12.59 -4.25
CA ALA A 126 5.47 12.56 -3.36
C ALA A 126 5.68 11.43 -2.34
N LEU A 127 5.93 11.79 -1.08
CA LEU A 127 6.20 10.85 0.02
C LEU A 127 4.87 10.37 0.61
N CYS A 128 4.29 9.32 0.02
CA CYS A 128 3.01 8.75 0.45
C CYS A 128 3.20 7.76 1.62
N GLY A 129 4.30 7.00 1.62
CA GLY A 129 4.61 6.04 2.67
C GLY A 129 5.97 5.41 2.48
N MET A 130 6.49 4.76 3.52
CA MET A 130 7.80 4.10 3.49
C MET A 130 7.71 2.69 4.06
N ILE A 131 6.93 1.82 3.40
CA ILE A 131 6.58 0.50 3.94
C ILE A 131 7.79 -0.39 4.25
N SER A 132 8.94 -0.17 3.60
CA SER A 132 10.15 -0.93 3.89
C SER A 132 10.72 -0.66 5.29
N GLN A 133 10.37 0.47 5.89
CA GLN A 133 10.89 0.92 7.19
C GLN A 133 9.97 0.55 8.36
N TYR A 134 8.71 0.18 8.09
CA TYR A 134 7.69 0.01 9.14
C TYR A 134 7.96 -1.18 10.07
N ASN A 135 8.72 -2.19 9.63
CA ASN A 135 9.08 -3.34 10.45
C ASN A 135 10.40 -3.15 11.23
N SER A 136 11.11 -2.03 11.04
CA SER A 136 12.43 -1.77 11.61
C SER A 136 12.48 -0.40 12.28
N LEU A 137 11.43 -0.06 13.04
CA LEU A 137 11.28 1.27 13.66
C LEU A 137 12.41 1.62 14.64
N GLU A 138 13.04 0.61 15.26
CA GLU A 138 14.16 0.83 16.17
C GLU A 138 15.47 1.14 15.46
N GLN A 139 15.63 0.69 14.20
CA GLN A 139 16.82 0.89 13.38
C GLN A 139 16.42 1.12 11.91
N PRO A 140 15.87 2.30 11.58
CA PRO A 140 15.50 2.61 10.22
C PRO A 140 16.75 2.72 9.34
N GLU A 141 16.63 2.27 8.09
CA GLU A 141 17.67 2.44 7.09
C GLU A 141 17.71 3.91 6.64
N GLY A 142 18.89 4.53 6.73
CA GLY A 142 19.11 5.92 6.31
C GLY A 142 19.07 6.10 4.79
N VAL A 143 18.73 7.31 4.35
CA VAL A 143 18.87 7.77 2.95
C VAL A 143 20.11 8.64 2.89
N HIS A 144 21.16 8.18 2.21
CA HIS A 144 22.51 8.74 2.30
C HIS A 144 22.85 9.73 1.19
N ASN A 145 21.95 9.93 0.22
CA ASN A 145 22.20 10.72 -0.98
C ASN A 145 21.22 11.89 -1.17
N LEU A 146 20.69 12.46 -0.08
CA LEU A 146 19.83 13.66 -0.12
C LEU A 146 20.50 14.87 -0.79
N ILE A 147 21.84 14.89 -0.90
CA ILE A 147 22.57 15.89 -1.69
C ILE A 147 22.06 15.97 -3.14
N ASN A 148 21.53 14.87 -3.72
CA ASN A 148 20.91 14.87 -5.04
C ASN A 148 19.67 15.76 -5.12
N ALA A 149 18.92 15.92 -4.02
CA ALA A 149 17.78 16.83 -4.00
C ALA A 149 18.22 18.28 -4.18
N ILE A 150 19.39 18.64 -3.63
CA ILE A 150 20.00 19.96 -3.81
C ILE A 150 20.52 20.11 -5.24
N VAL A 151 21.34 19.17 -5.71
CA VAL A 151 21.99 19.25 -7.03
C VAL A 151 20.97 19.26 -8.17
N LYS A 152 19.84 18.56 -7.99
CA LYS A 152 18.81 18.41 -9.03
C LYS A 152 17.54 19.22 -8.76
N TRP A 153 17.53 20.08 -7.74
CA TRP A 153 16.38 20.90 -7.35
C TRP A 153 15.10 20.07 -7.17
N VAL A 154 15.22 18.91 -6.52
CA VAL A 154 14.09 18.01 -6.30
C VAL A 154 13.23 18.53 -5.16
N ARG A 155 11.93 18.64 -5.38
CA ARG A 155 10.95 18.83 -4.29
C ARG A 155 10.53 17.48 -3.75
N MET A 156 10.76 17.24 -2.46
CA MET A 156 10.28 16.07 -1.74
C MET A 156 9.22 16.50 -0.74
N GLU A 157 8.00 15.98 -0.84
CA GLU A 157 6.87 16.45 -0.04
C GLU A 157 5.99 15.29 0.43
N GLY A 158 5.78 15.22 1.75
CA GLY A 158 4.81 14.31 2.36
C GLY A 158 3.42 14.92 2.38
N PHE A 159 2.41 14.06 2.35
CA PHE A 159 1.01 14.45 2.43
C PHE A 159 0.21 13.37 3.15
N PHE A 160 -0.92 13.75 3.75
CA PHE A 160 -1.89 12.83 4.30
C PHE A 160 -3.23 12.95 3.59
N THR A 161 -3.88 11.81 3.33
CA THR A 161 -5.18 11.77 2.65
C THR A 161 -6.27 12.49 3.44
N SER A 162 -6.20 12.47 4.78
CA SER A 162 -7.17 13.14 5.66
C SER A 162 -7.26 14.64 5.40
N ASP A 163 -6.14 15.28 5.07
CA ASP A 163 -6.08 16.73 4.82
C ASP A 163 -6.80 17.11 3.51
N HIS A 164 -7.07 16.12 2.66
CA HIS A 164 -7.65 16.26 1.34
C HIS A 164 -9.09 15.74 1.23
N TYR A 165 -9.74 15.34 2.33
CA TYR A 165 -11.11 14.82 2.28
C TYR A 165 -12.15 15.84 1.80
N HIS A 166 -11.85 17.14 1.83
CA HIS A 166 -12.66 18.17 1.18
C HIS A 166 -12.79 17.97 -0.35
N LEU A 167 -11.87 17.22 -0.98
CA LEU A 167 -11.91 16.84 -2.39
C LEU A 167 -12.66 15.52 -2.65
N TYR A 168 -13.06 14.79 -1.62
CA TYR A 168 -13.66 13.45 -1.76
C TYR A 168 -14.92 13.42 -2.65
N PRO A 169 -15.87 14.38 -2.56
CA PRO A 169 -17.02 14.41 -3.47
C PRO A 169 -16.61 14.51 -4.94
N LYS A 170 -15.66 15.41 -5.25
CA LYS A 170 -15.12 15.59 -6.61
C LYS A 170 -14.36 14.36 -7.09
N PHE A 171 -13.61 13.71 -6.21
CA PHE A 171 -12.93 12.45 -6.51
C PHE A 171 -13.95 11.35 -6.86
N LEU A 172 -15.02 11.20 -6.08
CA LEU A 172 -16.07 10.21 -6.34
C LEU A 172 -16.76 10.45 -7.69
N GLU A 173 -17.16 11.69 -7.97
CA GLU A 173 -17.77 12.06 -9.26
C GLU A 173 -16.91 11.62 -10.45
N MET A 174 -15.60 11.88 -10.37
CA MET A 174 -14.64 11.49 -11.40
C MET A 174 -14.42 9.97 -11.47
N VAL A 175 -14.07 9.33 -10.35
CA VAL A 175 -13.61 7.93 -10.36
C VAL A 175 -14.75 6.95 -10.68
N VAL A 176 -15.99 7.24 -10.22
CA VAL A 176 -17.15 6.40 -10.52
C VAL A 176 -17.43 6.39 -12.02
N LEU A 177 -17.31 7.53 -12.69
CA LEU A 177 -17.46 7.61 -14.14
C LEU A 177 -16.34 6.83 -14.84
N LEU A 178 -15.09 7.00 -14.43
CA LEU A 178 -13.95 6.29 -15.03
C LEU A 178 -14.04 4.76 -14.85
N ILE A 179 -14.55 4.28 -13.71
CA ILE A 179 -14.80 2.85 -13.48
C ILE A 179 -15.95 2.36 -14.38
N LYS A 180 -17.07 3.10 -14.45
CA LYS A 180 -18.22 2.73 -15.31
C LYS A 180 -17.86 2.71 -16.80
N GLU A 181 -16.95 3.58 -17.21
CA GLU A 181 -16.43 3.66 -18.57
C GLU A 181 -15.24 2.71 -18.82
N GLU A 182 -14.89 1.86 -17.84
CA GLU A 182 -13.76 0.92 -17.92
C GLU A 182 -12.39 1.57 -18.20
N LYS A 183 -12.27 2.87 -17.93
CA LYS A 183 -11.01 3.65 -18.06
C LYS A 183 -10.09 3.49 -16.84
N ILE A 184 -10.64 3.08 -15.71
CA ILE A 184 -9.88 2.67 -14.53
C ILE A 184 -10.31 1.25 -14.15
N THR A 185 -9.33 0.37 -13.96
CA THR A 185 -9.52 -0.98 -13.44
C THR A 185 -8.88 -1.11 -12.07
N TYR A 186 -9.32 -2.10 -11.30
CA TYR A 186 -8.79 -2.41 -9.98
C TYR A 186 -8.68 -3.93 -9.80
N VAL A 187 -7.82 -4.34 -8.87
CA VAL A 187 -7.64 -5.74 -8.47
C VAL A 187 -7.69 -5.80 -6.96
N GLU A 188 -8.49 -6.73 -6.46
CA GLU A 188 -8.65 -6.99 -5.03
C GLU A 188 -8.10 -8.38 -4.70
N ASP A 189 -7.51 -8.48 -3.52
CA ASP A 189 -7.17 -9.73 -2.87
C ASP A 189 -8.12 -9.87 -1.68
N ILE A 190 -8.99 -10.87 -1.69
CA ILE A 190 -10.10 -10.96 -0.75
C ILE A 190 -9.93 -12.19 0.14
N ALA A 191 -9.77 -11.94 1.44
CA ALA A 191 -9.81 -12.96 2.47
C ALA A 191 -11.22 -13.09 3.08
N GLU A 192 -11.66 -14.31 3.37
CA GLU A 192 -12.99 -14.57 3.92
C GLU A 192 -12.98 -14.58 5.44
N GLY A 193 -13.94 -13.88 6.05
CA GLY A 193 -14.19 -13.89 7.49
C GLY A 193 -13.25 -13.00 8.29
N ILE A 194 -13.81 -12.32 9.30
CA ILE A 194 -13.06 -11.37 10.15
C ILE A 194 -11.83 -11.99 10.83
N GLY A 195 -11.86 -13.30 11.13
CA GLY A 195 -10.71 -14.02 11.70
C GLY A 195 -9.47 -14.04 10.78
N SER A 196 -9.66 -13.82 9.48
CA SER A 196 -8.56 -13.77 8.51
C SER A 196 -7.81 -12.44 8.51
N ALA A 197 -8.26 -11.43 9.26
CA ALA A 197 -7.68 -10.08 9.23
C ALA A 197 -6.19 -10.04 9.58
N LEU A 198 -5.73 -10.82 10.57
CA LEU A 198 -4.31 -10.86 10.92
C LEU A 198 -3.47 -11.53 9.82
N GLY A 199 -3.96 -12.64 9.27
CA GLY A 199 -3.29 -13.35 8.17
C GLY A 199 -3.18 -12.46 6.92
N ALA A 200 -4.23 -11.69 6.65
CA ALA A 200 -4.25 -10.68 5.61
C ALA A 200 -3.20 -9.58 5.90
N LEU A 201 -3.19 -9.00 7.10
CA LEU A 201 -2.20 -7.99 7.48
C LEU A 201 -0.76 -8.50 7.31
N PHE A 202 -0.47 -9.74 7.68
CA PHE A 202 0.85 -10.33 7.42
C PHE A 202 1.13 -10.53 5.92
N SER A 203 0.13 -10.91 5.12
CA SER A 203 0.24 -11.01 3.66
C SER A 203 0.70 -9.69 3.03
N LEU A 204 0.22 -8.55 3.55
CA LEU A 204 0.63 -7.22 3.14
C LEU A 204 2.13 -6.98 3.36
N TYR A 205 2.63 -7.20 4.57
CA TYR A 205 4.05 -6.98 4.91
C TYR A 205 5.02 -7.98 4.28
N SER A 206 4.55 -9.19 4.01
CA SER A 206 5.32 -10.19 3.25
C SER A 206 5.27 -9.97 1.73
N GLY A 207 4.45 -9.02 1.27
CA GLY A 207 4.24 -8.71 -0.15
C GLY A 207 3.59 -9.85 -0.92
N ARG A 208 2.79 -10.69 -0.26
CA ARG A 208 2.06 -11.81 -0.88
C ARG A 208 0.74 -11.38 -1.50
N ASN A 209 0.13 -10.31 -1.00
CA ASN A 209 -1.13 -9.82 -1.53
C ASN A 209 -1.01 -9.38 -2.99
N VAL A 210 -2.01 -9.68 -3.82
CA VAL A 210 -2.06 -9.25 -5.23
C VAL A 210 -3.22 -8.27 -5.42
N GLY A 211 -2.92 -6.98 -5.41
CA GLY A 211 -3.94 -5.92 -5.43
C GLY A 211 -4.33 -5.45 -4.02
N LYS A 212 -5.46 -4.76 -3.91
CA LYS A 212 -5.95 -4.21 -2.65
C LYS A 212 -6.48 -5.33 -1.76
N LEU A 213 -5.89 -5.47 -0.58
CA LEU A 213 -6.28 -6.50 0.37
C LEU A 213 -7.53 -6.10 1.17
N LEU A 214 -8.55 -6.95 1.10
CA LEU A 214 -9.84 -6.81 1.78
C LEU A 214 -10.15 -8.07 2.57
N VAL A 215 -10.94 -7.91 3.64
CA VAL A 215 -11.54 -9.03 4.38
C VAL A 215 -13.05 -8.92 4.29
N VAL A 216 -13.72 -9.95 3.80
CA VAL A 216 -15.19 -10.05 3.82
C VAL A 216 -15.62 -10.30 5.26
N VAL A 217 -16.33 -9.34 5.84
CA VAL A 217 -16.88 -9.41 7.19
C VAL A 217 -18.30 -9.99 7.15
N ALA A 218 -19.07 -9.63 6.13
CA ALA A 218 -20.40 -10.14 5.89
C ALA A 218 -20.71 -10.10 4.39
N ARG A 219 -21.49 -11.07 3.91
CA ARG A 219 -22.07 -11.06 2.56
C ARG A 219 -23.49 -10.49 2.64
N GLU A 220 -23.96 -9.94 1.52
CA GLU A 220 -25.37 -9.60 1.33
C GLU A 220 -26.21 -10.85 1.09
#